data_AF-A0A165NGV9-F1
#
_entry.id   AF-A0A165NGV9-F1
#
_cell.length_a   1.000
_cell.length_b   1.000
_cell.length_c   1.000
_cell.angle_alpha   90.00
_cell.angle_beta   90.00
_cell.angle_gamma   90.00
#
_symmetry.space_group_name_H-M   'P 1'
#
loop_
_entity.id
_entity.type
_entity.pdbx_description
1 polymer ?
#
loop_
_entity_poly.entity_id
_entity_poly.type
_entity_poly.pdbx_seq_one_letter_code
_entity_poly.pdbx_strand_id
1 'polypeptide(L)'
;MAFPIRVNDVMSSPVETASPETTASTAAGRCHAGSIGSLVVVEDGEVLGIVTSDDFVRLLSEESSPEERSLSEFMSTHVVSVDASATLGAAVETMFEHDIARLVVFDGDELVGLVSTDDIVRHVPQILQRREIEGHEQQTANYYRHQETAYEKNDWDVEGTGLDDHHVNVGDRVEFSKTISEQDVRTFAAASGDTNRLHLDEEYASQTRFGRRIVHGTLVGGLISAALARFPGVTIYISQDLSFLKPADIDVRLTAVCEVVEDLGRNKYQLTTDVLNEDGEPIIEGQAAVLIDETPETGQVTVEALASG
;
A
#
# COMPACT_ATOMS: atom_id res chain seq x y z
N MET A 1 -16.22 8.62 2.17
CA MET A 1 -16.50 7.17 2.30
C MET A 1 -15.18 6.40 2.17
N ALA A 2 -14.78 5.63 3.18
CA ALA A 2 -13.64 4.72 3.08
C ALA A 2 -13.99 3.56 2.14
N PHE A 3 -13.15 3.29 1.14
CA PHE A 3 -13.33 2.13 0.27
C PHE A 3 -12.74 0.91 0.96
N PRO A 4 -13.55 -0.10 1.35
CA PRO A 4 -13.00 -1.32 1.93
C PRO A 4 -12.15 -2.03 0.87
N ILE A 5 -10.96 -2.48 1.27
CA ILE A 5 -10.08 -3.31 0.43
C ILE A 5 -10.86 -4.52 -0.07
N ARG A 6 -10.79 -4.75 -1.38
CA ARG A 6 -11.49 -5.82 -2.07
C ARG A 6 -10.56 -6.98 -2.37
N VAL A 7 -11.14 -8.12 -2.68
CA VAL A 7 -10.38 -9.33 -3.04
C VAL A 7 -9.48 -9.07 -4.26
N ASN A 8 -9.97 -8.35 -5.27
CA ASN A 8 -9.20 -8.03 -6.46
C ASN A 8 -7.98 -7.12 -6.20
N ASP A 9 -7.92 -6.42 -5.07
CA ASP A 9 -6.80 -5.56 -4.71
C ASP A 9 -5.59 -6.38 -4.19
N VAL A 10 -5.82 -7.63 -3.73
CA VAL A 10 -4.79 -8.46 -3.07
C VAL A 10 -4.61 -9.84 -3.69
N MET A 11 -5.54 -10.29 -4.54
CA MET A 11 -5.48 -11.63 -5.14
C MET A 11 -4.28 -11.80 -6.06
N SER A 12 -3.85 -13.06 -6.22
CA SER A 12 -2.95 -13.44 -7.31
C SER A 12 -3.74 -13.53 -8.62
N SER A 13 -3.30 -12.77 -9.62
CA SER A 13 -3.88 -12.75 -10.97
C SER A 13 -2.79 -12.61 -12.04
N PRO A 14 -2.85 -13.35 -13.17
CA PRO A 14 -3.82 -14.41 -13.43
C PRO A 14 -3.58 -15.62 -12.53
N VAL A 15 -4.63 -16.41 -12.29
CA VAL A 15 -4.50 -17.65 -11.51
C VAL A 15 -3.75 -18.72 -12.31
N GLU A 16 -2.88 -19.46 -11.62
CA GLU A 16 -2.17 -20.58 -12.20
C GLU A 16 -3.08 -21.81 -12.31
N THR A 17 -3.24 -22.30 -13.54
CA THR A 17 -4.15 -23.41 -13.85
C THR A 17 -3.45 -24.65 -14.37
N ALA A 18 -4.10 -25.80 -14.29
CA ALA A 18 -3.64 -27.06 -14.89
C ALA A 18 -4.81 -27.89 -15.42
N SER A 19 -4.52 -28.79 -16.38
CA SER A 19 -5.50 -29.77 -16.87
C SER A 19 -5.69 -30.91 -15.85
N PRO A 20 -6.89 -31.53 -15.79
CA PRO A 20 -7.14 -32.70 -14.93
C PRO A 20 -6.17 -33.86 -15.15
N GLU A 21 -5.66 -34.04 -16.37
CA GLU A 21 -4.71 -35.10 -16.75
C GLU A 21 -3.25 -34.77 -16.38
N THR A 22 -2.99 -33.58 -15.86
CA THR A 22 -1.63 -33.19 -15.43
C THR A 22 -1.17 -34.14 -14.32
N THR A 23 0.06 -34.66 -14.41
CA THR A 23 0.60 -35.55 -13.38
C THR A 23 0.98 -34.76 -12.12
N ALA A 24 0.89 -35.41 -10.96
CA ALA A 24 1.28 -34.83 -9.67
C ALA A 24 2.73 -34.33 -9.67
N SER A 25 3.67 -35.08 -10.28
CA SER A 25 5.07 -34.67 -10.43
C SER A 25 5.24 -33.38 -11.24
N THR A 26 4.52 -33.25 -12.36
CA THR A 26 4.54 -32.06 -13.21
C THR A 26 3.95 -30.86 -12.46
N ALA A 27 2.81 -31.07 -11.80
CA ALA A 27 2.13 -30.04 -11.03
C ALA A 27 2.97 -29.55 -9.83
N ALA A 28 3.55 -30.47 -9.06
CA ALA A 28 4.45 -30.15 -7.94
C ALA A 28 5.70 -29.40 -8.43
N GLY A 29 6.26 -29.80 -9.58
CA GLY A 29 7.39 -29.10 -10.21
C GLY A 29 7.05 -27.66 -10.59
N ARG A 30 5.85 -27.42 -11.14
CA ARG A 30 5.33 -26.07 -11.42
C ARG A 30 5.15 -25.24 -10.15
N CYS A 31 4.50 -25.83 -9.14
CA CYS A 31 4.32 -25.18 -7.84
C CYS A 31 5.66 -24.76 -7.23
N HIS A 32 6.65 -25.66 -7.23
CA HIS A 32 7.97 -25.39 -6.68
C HIS A 32 8.71 -24.30 -7.46
N ALA A 33 8.77 -24.40 -8.80
CA ALA A 33 9.48 -23.45 -9.64
C ALA A 33 8.87 -22.04 -9.59
N GLY A 34 7.53 -21.95 -9.51
CA GLY A 34 6.81 -20.68 -9.43
C GLY A 34 6.62 -20.15 -8.01
N SER A 35 7.03 -20.88 -6.96
CA SER A 35 6.68 -20.57 -5.56
C SER A 35 5.16 -20.42 -5.35
N ILE A 36 4.38 -21.26 -6.03
CA ILE A 36 2.92 -21.25 -6.04
C ILE A 36 2.41 -22.34 -5.09
N GLY A 37 1.49 -21.99 -4.18
CA GLY A 37 0.96 -22.90 -3.16
C GLY A 37 -0.24 -23.75 -3.61
N SER A 38 -0.78 -23.50 -4.81
CA SER A 38 -1.97 -24.20 -5.33
C SER A 38 -2.16 -24.02 -6.84
N LEU A 39 -2.80 -24.98 -7.48
CA LEU A 39 -3.22 -24.91 -8.88
C LEU A 39 -4.74 -25.09 -8.98
N VAL A 40 -5.40 -24.25 -9.78
CA VAL A 40 -6.81 -24.44 -10.13
C VAL A 40 -6.90 -25.39 -11.31
N VAL A 41 -7.65 -26.47 -11.16
CA VAL A 41 -7.81 -27.47 -12.22
C VAL A 41 -8.96 -27.03 -13.12
N VAL A 42 -8.66 -26.88 -14.41
CA VAL A 42 -9.58 -26.35 -15.41
C VAL A 42 -9.60 -27.28 -16.63
N GLU A 43 -10.80 -27.52 -17.16
CA GLU A 43 -11.02 -28.21 -18.43
C GLU A 43 -12.09 -27.44 -19.21
N ASP A 44 -11.84 -27.20 -20.50
CA ASP A 44 -12.78 -26.48 -21.39
C ASP A 44 -13.31 -25.13 -20.86
N GLY A 45 -12.54 -24.47 -20.00
CA GLY A 45 -12.89 -23.19 -19.38
C GLY A 45 -13.68 -23.31 -18.07
N GLU A 46 -14.03 -24.52 -17.64
CA GLU A 46 -14.74 -24.78 -16.39
C GLU A 46 -13.76 -25.17 -15.26
N VAL A 47 -13.98 -24.63 -14.07
CA VAL A 47 -13.21 -25.00 -12.87
C VAL A 47 -13.72 -26.33 -12.35
N LEU A 48 -12.88 -27.36 -12.45
CA LEU A 48 -13.19 -28.72 -11.97
C LEU A 48 -12.74 -28.96 -10.53
N GLY A 49 -11.72 -28.23 -10.08
CA GLY A 49 -11.14 -28.48 -8.76
C GLY A 49 -9.97 -27.57 -8.42
N ILE A 50 -9.38 -27.81 -7.26
CA ILE A 50 -8.16 -27.17 -6.80
C ILE A 50 -7.24 -28.22 -6.16
N VAL A 51 -5.94 -28.05 -6.37
CA VAL A 51 -4.89 -28.84 -5.72
C VAL A 51 -3.99 -27.90 -4.95
N THR A 52 -3.70 -28.23 -3.69
CA THR A 52 -2.85 -27.45 -2.80
C THR A 52 -1.64 -28.25 -2.33
N SER A 53 -0.68 -27.58 -1.68
CA SER A 53 0.46 -28.27 -1.03
C SER A 53 0.03 -29.40 -0.10
N ASP A 54 -1.10 -29.27 0.60
CA ASP A 54 -1.61 -30.29 1.53
C ASP A 54 -2.07 -31.55 0.78
N ASP A 55 -2.68 -31.38 -0.40
CA ASP A 55 -3.08 -32.50 -1.25
C ASP A 55 -1.88 -33.31 -1.75
N PHE A 56 -0.77 -32.65 -2.08
CA PHE A 56 0.48 -33.34 -2.43
C PHE A 56 1.06 -34.08 -1.22
N VAL A 57 1.03 -33.50 -0.02
CA VAL A 57 1.50 -34.18 1.20
C VAL A 57 0.64 -35.40 1.50
N ARG A 58 -0.68 -35.28 1.38
CA ARG A 58 -1.62 -36.41 1.53
C ARG A 58 -1.34 -37.49 0.50
N LEU A 59 -1.16 -37.12 -0.77
CA LEU A 59 -0.85 -38.05 -1.86
C LEU A 59 0.43 -38.86 -1.59
N LEU A 60 1.48 -38.22 -1.08
CA LEU A 60 2.74 -38.87 -0.72
C LEU A 60 2.62 -39.85 0.46
N SER A 61 1.55 -39.75 1.26
CA SER A 61 1.29 -40.66 2.37
C SER A 61 0.62 -41.98 1.96
N GLU A 62 0.19 -42.10 0.69
CA GLU A 62 -0.48 -43.28 0.15
C GLU A 62 0.54 -44.30 -0.40
N GLU A 63 0.23 -45.61 -0.36
CA GLU A 63 1.19 -46.68 -0.76
C GLU A 63 1.44 -46.81 -2.28
N SER A 64 0.74 -46.02 -3.11
CA SER A 64 0.83 -46.05 -4.57
C SER A 64 1.88 -45.08 -5.13
N SER A 65 2.39 -45.31 -6.35
CA SER A 65 3.29 -44.38 -7.05
C SER A 65 2.65 -42.99 -7.21
N PRO A 66 2.99 -42.00 -6.38
CA PRO A 66 2.26 -40.73 -6.32
C PRO A 66 2.59 -39.84 -7.51
N GLU A 67 3.74 -40.05 -8.16
CA GLU A 67 4.30 -39.19 -9.20
C GLU A 67 3.52 -39.20 -10.52
N GLU A 68 2.89 -40.33 -10.84
CA GLU A 68 2.19 -40.56 -12.12
C GLU A 68 0.69 -40.28 -12.04
N ARG A 69 0.15 -40.09 -10.84
CA ARG A 69 -1.29 -39.85 -10.65
C ARG A 69 -1.69 -38.51 -11.23
N SER A 70 -2.83 -38.49 -11.92
CA SER A 70 -3.40 -37.28 -12.48
C SER A 70 -4.04 -36.41 -11.39
N LEU A 71 -4.12 -35.09 -11.62
CA LEU A 71 -4.74 -34.18 -10.65
C LEU A 71 -6.20 -34.55 -10.38
N SER A 72 -6.93 -35.01 -11.39
CA SER A 72 -8.34 -35.40 -11.26
C SER A 72 -8.59 -36.48 -10.19
N GLU A 73 -7.60 -37.30 -9.91
CA GLU A 73 -7.72 -38.41 -8.95
C GLU A 73 -7.62 -37.98 -7.49
N PHE A 74 -7.08 -36.80 -7.20
CA PHE A 74 -6.82 -36.37 -5.82
C PHE A 74 -7.11 -34.90 -5.53
N MET A 75 -7.47 -34.10 -6.53
CA MET A 75 -7.91 -32.71 -6.34
C MET A 75 -9.16 -32.61 -5.45
N SER A 76 -9.32 -31.49 -4.77
CA SER A 76 -10.60 -31.14 -4.19
C SER A 76 -11.54 -30.66 -5.29
N THR A 77 -12.67 -31.34 -5.45
CA THR A 77 -13.73 -30.97 -6.41
C THR A 77 -14.70 -29.94 -5.84
N HIS A 78 -14.68 -29.70 -4.53
CA HIS A 78 -15.52 -28.69 -3.89
C HIS A 78 -14.75 -27.38 -3.79
N VAL A 79 -14.81 -26.61 -4.89
CA VAL A 79 -14.14 -25.32 -4.98
C VAL A 79 -15.00 -24.25 -4.32
N VAL A 80 -14.52 -23.70 -3.22
CA VAL A 80 -15.11 -22.53 -2.60
C VAL A 80 -14.54 -21.29 -3.28
N SER A 81 -15.44 -20.39 -3.68
CA SER A 81 -15.10 -19.19 -4.42
C SER A 81 -15.63 -17.92 -3.78
N VAL A 82 -15.12 -16.79 -4.26
CA VAL A 82 -15.57 -15.45 -3.88
C VAL A 82 -15.58 -14.54 -5.10
N ASP A 83 -16.44 -13.54 -5.07
CA ASP A 83 -16.48 -12.50 -6.10
C ASP A 83 -15.28 -11.54 -5.95
N ALA A 84 -14.70 -11.11 -7.07
CA ALA A 84 -13.56 -10.19 -7.14
C ALA A 84 -13.84 -8.85 -6.46
N SER A 85 -15.10 -8.41 -6.45
CA SER A 85 -15.55 -7.17 -5.82
C SER A 85 -15.88 -7.30 -4.33
N ALA A 86 -15.87 -8.53 -3.79
CA ALA A 86 -16.12 -8.77 -2.37
C ALA A 86 -15.06 -8.11 -1.50
N THR A 87 -15.44 -7.77 -0.26
CA THR A 87 -14.49 -7.19 0.70
C THR A 87 -13.53 -8.26 1.22
N LEU A 88 -12.34 -7.85 1.62
CA LEU A 88 -11.35 -8.75 2.22
C LEU A 88 -11.89 -9.43 3.50
N GLY A 89 -12.69 -8.72 4.28
CA GLY A 89 -13.35 -9.28 5.47
C GLY A 89 -14.30 -10.43 5.13
N ALA A 90 -15.13 -10.28 4.10
CA ALA A 90 -16.02 -11.35 3.65
C ALA A 90 -15.24 -12.57 3.13
N ALA A 91 -14.11 -12.36 2.45
CA ALA A 91 -13.24 -13.45 2.03
C ALA A 91 -12.63 -14.20 3.23
N VAL A 92 -12.16 -13.49 4.26
CA VAL A 92 -11.64 -14.10 5.50
C VAL A 92 -12.74 -14.87 6.23
N GLU A 93 -13.95 -14.32 6.34
CA GLU A 93 -15.11 -15.03 6.92
C GLU A 93 -15.41 -16.31 6.14
N THR A 94 -15.45 -16.25 4.81
CA THR A 94 -15.66 -17.44 3.95
C THR A 94 -14.56 -18.49 4.17
N MET A 95 -13.29 -18.08 4.23
CA MET A 95 -12.16 -18.99 4.53
C MET A 95 -12.35 -19.68 5.89
N PHE A 96 -12.76 -18.93 6.91
CA PHE A 96 -12.98 -19.44 8.27
C PHE A 96 -14.18 -20.39 8.35
N GLU A 97 -15.31 -20.04 7.72
CA GLU A 97 -16.53 -20.86 7.70
C GLU A 97 -16.31 -22.22 7.03
N HIS A 98 -15.47 -22.25 5.99
CA HIS A 98 -15.17 -23.46 5.23
C HIS A 98 -13.90 -24.20 5.70
N ASP A 99 -13.17 -23.68 6.70
CA ASP A 99 -11.88 -24.21 7.18
C ASP A 99 -10.85 -24.40 6.06
N ILE A 100 -10.71 -23.38 5.21
CA ILE A 100 -9.80 -23.38 4.05
C ILE A 100 -8.93 -22.13 4.02
N ALA A 101 -7.74 -22.26 3.44
CA ALA A 101 -6.77 -21.17 3.36
C ALA A 101 -6.79 -20.41 2.03
N ARG A 102 -7.64 -20.80 1.06
CA ARG A 102 -7.63 -20.30 -0.31
C ARG A 102 -9.04 -20.26 -0.89
N LEU A 103 -9.34 -19.20 -1.64
CA LEU A 103 -10.59 -19.04 -2.38
C LEU A 103 -10.27 -18.76 -3.84
N VAL A 104 -11.01 -19.42 -4.73
CA VAL A 104 -10.96 -19.12 -6.17
C VAL A 104 -11.77 -17.85 -6.43
N VAL A 105 -11.24 -16.93 -7.22
CA VAL A 105 -11.85 -15.61 -7.43
C VAL A 105 -12.46 -15.51 -8.82
N PHE A 106 -13.73 -15.09 -8.87
CA PHE A 106 -14.47 -14.85 -10.10
C PHE A 106 -14.88 -13.39 -10.23
N ASP A 107 -14.92 -12.86 -11.46
CA ASP A 107 -15.63 -11.62 -11.81
C ASP A 107 -16.82 -12.00 -12.69
N GLY A 108 -18.01 -12.07 -12.09
CA GLY A 108 -19.16 -12.73 -12.71
C GLY A 108 -18.87 -14.22 -12.93
N ASP A 109 -18.84 -14.66 -14.18
CA ASP A 109 -18.57 -16.05 -14.57
C ASP A 109 -17.08 -16.28 -14.97
N GLU A 110 -16.26 -15.23 -14.99
CA GLU A 110 -14.87 -15.31 -15.43
C GLU A 110 -13.96 -15.64 -14.25
N LEU A 111 -13.13 -16.68 -14.40
CA LEU A 111 -12.06 -17.01 -13.45
C LEU A 111 -10.93 -15.97 -13.56
N VAL A 112 -10.81 -15.10 -12.56
CA VAL A 112 -9.87 -13.96 -12.60
C VAL A 112 -8.67 -14.11 -11.66
N GLY A 113 -8.75 -14.96 -10.64
CA GLY A 113 -7.69 -15.05 -9.65
C GLY A 113 -7.86 -16.12 -8.58
N LEU A 114 -6.95 -16.06 -7.60
CA LEU A 114 -7.00 -16.83 -6.36
C LEU A 114 -6.52 -15.93 -5.22
N VAL A 115 -7.20 -15.98 -4.08
CA VAL A 115 -6.78 -15.28 -2.86
C VAL A 115 -6.50 -16.30 -1.76
N SER A 116 -5.35 -16.17 -1.10
CA SER A 116 -4.92 -17.03 0.00
C SER A 116 -4.67 -16.25 1.28
N THR A 117 -4.58 -16.96 2.40
CA THR A 117 -4.15 -16.37 3.67
C THR A 117 -2.75 -15.76 3.60
N ASP A 118 -1.85 -16.28 2.75
CA ASP A 118 -0.52 -15.69 2.53
C ASP A 118 -0.61 -14.35 1.78
N ASP A 119 -1.49 -14.27 0.75
CA ASP A 119 -1.75 -13.01 0.05
C ASP A 119 -2.30 -11.95 1.02
N ILE A 120 -3.25 -12.36 1.86
CA ILE A 120 -3.81 -11.52 2.92
C ILE A 120 -2.70 -11.07 3.88
N VAL A 121 -1.93 -12.00 4.44
CA VAL A 121 -0.87 -11.70 5.42
C VAL A 121 0.23 -10.80 4.84
N ARG A 122 0.58 -10.93 3.56
CA ARG A 122 1.53 -10.02 2.90
C ARG A 122 1.03 -8.57 2.83
N HIS A 123 -0.28 -8.37 2.84
CA HIS A 123 -0.92 -7.04 2.75
C HIS A 123 -1.44 -6.56 4.12
N VAL A 124 -1.50 -7.44 5.12
CA VAL A 124 -1.96 -7.18 6.49
C VAL A 124 -1.13 -6.17 7.30
N PRO A 125 0.21 -6.04 7.18
CA PRO A 125 0.97 -5.03 7.91
C PRO A 125 0.43 -3.61 7.69
N GLN A 126 -0.04 -3.33 6.47
CA GLN A 126 -0.63 -2.05 6.09
C GLN A 126 -2.03 -1.82 6.71
N ILE A 127 -2.73 -2.90 7.12
CA ILE A 127 -4.12 -2.89 7.59
C ILE A 127 -4.23 -2.96 9.11
N LEU A 128 -3.38 -3.76 9.78
CA LEU A 128 -3.51 -4.00 11.23
C LEU A 128 -2.92 -2.90 12.11
N GLN A 129 -1.83 -2.24 11.71
CA GLN A 129 -1.20 -1.22 12.55
C GLN A 129 -2.06 0.05 12.74
N ARG A 130 -3.08 0.28 11.90
CA ARG A 130 -3.91 1.49 11.97
C ARG A 130 -4.98 1.46 13.08
N ARG A 131 -5.52 0.28 13.42
CA ARG A 131 -6.58 0.17 14.44
C ARG A 131 -6.11 0.46 15.87
N GLU A 132 -4.80 0.39 16.14
CA GLU A 132 -4.25 0.71 17.46
C GLU A 132 -4.03 2.23 17.65
N ILE A 133 -4.01 3.01 16.56
CA ILE A 133 -3.65 4.44 16.57
C ILE A 133 -4.89 5.34 16.79
N GLU A 134 -6.07 4.93 16.33
CA GLU A 134 -7.33 5.71 16.45
C GLU A 134 -7.84 5.91 17.90
N GLY A 135 -7.11 5.43 18.91
CA GLY A 135 -7.47 5.51 20.33
C GLY A 135 -6.98 6.73 21.11
N HIS A 136 -6.21 7.64 20.53
CA HIS A 136 -5.58 8.76 21.27
C HIS A 136 -6.27 10.11 20.98
N GLU A 137 -6.84 10.71 22.04
CA GLU A 137 -7.47 12.03 21.99
C GLU A 137 -6.46 13.12 21.61
N GLN A 138 -6.82 13.92 20.60
CA GLN A 138 -6.05 15.07 20.11
C GLN A 138 -5.88 16.12 21.22
N GLN A 139 -4.64 16.35 21.65
CA GLN A 139 -4.27 17.54 22.41
C GLN A 139 -3.51 18.51 21.52
N THR A 140 -4.14 19.62 21.16
CA THR A 140 -3.51 20.71 20.41
C THR A 140 -2.50 21.42 21.31
N ALA A 141 -1.21 21.36 20.95
CA ALA A 141 -0.18 22.20 21.55
C ALA A 141 0.59 22.91 20.43
N ASN A 142 0.67 24.24 20.53
CA ASN A 142 1.29 25.10 19.53
C ASN A 142 2.81 24.89 19.48
N TYR A 143 3.36 24.71 18.27
CA TYR A 143 4.80 24.60 18.02
C TYR A 143 5.42 25.92 17.49
N TYR A 144 6.70 26.13 17.83
CA TYR A 144 7.56 27.24 17.39
C TYR A 144 8.61 26.76 16.36
N ARG A 145 8.43 27.18 15.09
CA ARG A 145 9.36 27.20 13.94
C ARG A 145 10.84 26.80 14.20
N HIS A 146 11.24 25.56 13.83
CA HIS A 146 12.65 25.13 13.74
C HIS A 146 13.35 25.77 12.51
N GLN A 147 14.64 26.11 12.67
CA GLN A 147 15.46 26.90 11.72
C GLN A 147 16.15 26.12 10.58
N GLU A 148 15.88 24.83 10.38
CA GLU A 148 16.69 24.01 9.44
C GLU A 148 16.16 23.94 8.00
N THR A 149 14.89 24.26 7.75
CA THR A 149 14.37 24.43 6.39
C THR A 149 14.54 25.88 5.94
N ALA A 150 15.71 26.20 5.44
CA ALA A 150 16.07 27.58 5.06
C ALA A 150 15.30 28.17 3.86
N TYR A 151 14.36 27.41 3.26
CA TYR A 151 13.64 27.77 2.03
C TYR A 151 12.14 27.51 2.18
N GLU A 152 11.42 28.41 2.86
CA GLU A 152 9.96 28.34 2.98
C GLU A 152 9.29 29.30 1.98
N LYS A 153 8.23 28.82 1.33
CA LYS A 153 7.33 29.67 0.53
C LYS A 153 6.15 30.13 1.39
N ASN A 154 5.61 31.32 1.10
CA ASN A 154 4.55 31.94 1.88
C ASN A 154 3.22 31.16 1.90
N ASP A 155 3.02 30.22 0.97
CA ASP A 155 1.79 29.40 0.86
C ASP A 155 1.88 28.06 1.61
N TRP A 156 3.03 27.76 2.23
CA TRP A 156 3.27 26.54 2.98
C TRP A 156 2.90 26.76 4.45
N ASP A 157 2.06 25.88 4.99
CA ASP A 157 1.77 25.86 6.42
C ASP A 157 2.40 24.61 7.05
N VAL A 158 2.95 24.79 8.24
CA VAL A 158 3.51 23.72 9.06
C VAL A 158 2.89 23.83 10.45
N GLU A 159 2.33 22.73 10.94
CA GLU A 159 1.88 22.62 12.32
C GLU A 159 2.57 21.43 12.98
N GLY A 160 2.96 21.59 14.24
CA GLY A 160 3.61 20.53 15.02
C GLY A 160 2.91 20.40 16.36
N THR A 161 2.75 19.17 16.85
CA THR A 161 2.16 18.85 18.15
C THR A 161 3.07 17.84 18.87
N GLY A 162 3.31 18.05 20.16
CA GLY A 162 4.15 17.15 20.99
C GLY A 162 5.66 17.36 20.87
N LEU A 163 6.11 18.05 19.82
CA LEU A 163 7.54 18.21 19.49
C LEU A 163 8.33 18.95 20.58
N ASP A 164 9.47 18.36 20.96
CA ASP A 164 10.54 18.96 21.76
C ASP A 164 11.74 19.32 20.85
N ASP A 165 12.52 20.35 21.20
CA ASP A 165 13.66 20.80 20.36
C ASP A 165 14.80 19.76 20.27
N HIS A 166 14.78 18.72 21.11
CA HIS A 166 15.90 17.79 21.25
C HIS A 166 15.51 16.31 21.16
N HIS A 167 14.24 15.95 21.28
CA HIS A 167 13.82 14.55 21.32
C HIS A 167 12.52 14.32 20.57
N VAL A 168 12.42 13.15 19.94
CA VAL A 168 11.18 12.65 19.32
C VAL A 168 10.54 11.61 20.23
N ASN A 169 9.25 11.79 20.51
CA ASN A 169 8.45 10.92 21.34
C ASN A 169 7.30 10.30 20.56
N VAL A 170 6.80 9.16 21.05
CA VAL A 170 5.53 8.60 20.56
C VAL A 170 4.39 9.57 20.83
N GLY A 171 3.57 9.82 19.81
CA GLY A 171 2.51 10.84 19.80
C GLY A 171 2.93 12.16 19.15
N ASP A 172 4.22 12.36 18.86
CA ASP A 172 4.69 13.55 18.16
C ASP A 172 4.13 13.57 16.74
N ARG A 173 3.59 14.72 16.35
CA ARG A 173 2.85 14.87 15.09
C ARG A 173 3.27 16.14 14.35
N VAL A 174 3.49 16.00 13.05
CA VAL A 174 3.78 17.09 12.12
C VAL A 174 2.75 17.08 11.00
N GLU A 175 2.24 18.26 10.69
CA GLU A 175 1.43 18.53 9.51
C GLU A 175 2.18 19.48 8.56
N PHE A 176 2.21 19.15 7.27
CA PHE A 176 2.71 20.03 6.22
C PHE A 176 1.65 20.21 5.14
N SER A 177 1.29 21.46 4.87
CA SER A 177 0.26 21.79 3.89
C SER A 177 0.80 22.72 2.81
N LYS A 178 0.48 22.41 1.55
CA LYS A 178 0.67 23.34 0.42
C LYS A 178 -0.38 23.10 -0.66
N THR A 179 -0.53 24.08 -1.54
CA THR A 179 -1.29 23.92 -2.78
C THR A 179 -0.41 23.23 -3.82
N ILE A 180 -0.92 22.19 -4.50
CA ILE A 180 -0.21 21.58 -5.62
C ILE A 180 -0.58 22.31 -6.90
N SER A 181 0.33 23.14 -7.39
CA SER A 181 0.09 23.96 -8.58
C SER A 181 0.29 23.19 -9.88
N GLU A 182 -0.27 23.72 -10.98
CA GLU A 182 0.05 23.28 -12.34
C GLU A 182 1.58 23.25 -12.61
N GLN A 183 2.32 24.20 -12.04
CA GLN A 183 3.78 24.25 -12.18
C GLN A 183 4.47 23.10 -11.45
N ASP A 184 3.97 22.68 -10.27
CA ASP A 184 4.50 21.52 -9.55
C ASP A 184 4.31 20.25 -10.39
N VAL A 185 3.12 20.05 -10.97
CA VAL A 185 2.82 18.89 -11.84
C VAL A 185 3.77 18.82 -13.03
N ARG A 186 3.99 19.96 -13.72
CA ARG A 186 4.91 20.03 -14.87
C ARG A 186 6.36 19.80 -14.47
N THR A 187 6.79 20.40 -13.37
CA THR A 187 8.16 20.26 -12.87
C THR A 187 8.44 18.82 -12.43
N PHE A 188 7.47 18.19 -11.76
CA PHE A 188 7.58 16.79 -11.35
C PHE A 188 7.62 15.86 -12.56
N ALA A 189 6.77 16.06 -13.58
CA ALA A 189 6.81 15.26 -14.80
C ALA A 189 8.19 15.34 -15.49
N ALA A 190 8.79 16.54 -15.52
CA ALA A 190 10.13 16.74 -16.07
C ALA A 190 11.23 16.08 -15.21
N ALA A 191 11.14 16.17 -13.89
CA ALA A 191 12.14 15.64 -12.97
C ALA A 191 12.08 14.10 -12.83
N SER A 192 10.87 13.54 -12.76
CA SER A 192 10.63 12.10 -12.61
C SER A 192 10.69 11.34 -13.94
N GLY A 193 10.45 12.02 -15.07
CA GLY A 193 10.25 11.40 -16.38
C GLY A 193 8.84 10.86 -16.60
N ASP A 194 7.95 10.92 -15.60
CA ASP A 194 6.54 10.53 -15.75
C ASP A 194 5.76 11.61 -16.51
N THR A 195 5.73 11.44 -17.82
CA THR A 195 5.03 12.31 -18.78
C THR A 195 3.68 11.72 -19.22
N ASN A 196 3.08 10.85 -18.40
CA ASN A 196 1.77 10.28 -18.71
C ASN A 196 0.74 11.38 -19.00
N ARG A 197 0.05 11.26 -20.14
CA ARG A 197 -0.92 12.24 -20.64
C ARG A 197 -2.05 12.51 -19.65
N LEU A 198 -2.38 11.54 -18.79
CA LEU A 198 -3.39 11.69 -17.74
C LEU A 198 -3.13 12.91 -16.83
N HIS A 199 -1.87 13.31 -16.63
CA HIS A 199 -1.50 14.43 -15.76
C HIS A 199 -1.36 15.76 -16.51
N LEU A 200 -1.15 15.72 -17.83
CA LEU A 200 -0.66 16.87 -18.60
C LEU A 200 -1.61 17.33 -19.72
N ASP A 201 -2.52 16.47 -20.18
CA ASP A 201 -3.38 16.69 -21.34
C ASP A 201 -4.86 16.59 -20.94
N GLU A 202 -5.56 17.72 -20.98
CA GLU A 202 -6.98 17.82 -20.60
C GLU A 202 -7.90 17.03 -21.53
N GLU A 203 -7.64 17.08 -22.85
CA GLU A 203 -8.48 16.38 -23.83
C GLU A 203 -8.37 14.87 -23.62
N TYR A 204 -7.15 14.37 -23.43
CA TYR A 204 -6.93 12.97 -23.10
C TYR A 204 -7.56 12.57 -21.77
N ALA A 205 -7.34 13.35 -20.71
CA ALA A 205 -7.82 13.04 -19.38
C ALA A 205 -9.35 13.02 -19.29
N SER A 206 -10.03 13.90 -20.05
CA SER A 206 -11.50 13.94 -20.16
C SER A 206 -12.12 12.65 -20.71
N GLN A 207 -11.35 11.85 -21.45
CA GLN A 207 -11.79 10.57 -22.02
C GLN A 207 -11.50 9.38 -21.09
N THR A 208 -10.81 9.60 -19.97
CA THR A 208 -10.51 8.55 -18.99
C THR A 208 -11.62 8.44 -17.95
N ARG A 209 -11.59 7.39 -17.12
CA ARG A 209 -12.50 7.23 -15.98
C ARG A 209 -12.51 8.41 -14.99
N PHE A 210 -11.45 9.23 -14.99
CA PHE A 210 -11.34 10.39 -14.11
C PHE A 210 -12.06 11.62 -14.68
N GLY A 211 -12.25 11.69 -16.00
CA GLY A 211 -12.96 12.79 -16.67
C GLY A 211 -12.26 14.15 -16.62
N ARG A 212 -11.05 14.22 -16.05
CA ARG A 212 -10.23 15.43 -15.87
C ARG A 212 -8.79 15.02 -15.54
N ARG A 213 -7.85 15.97 -15.62
CA ARG A 213 -6.48 15.75 -15.15
C ARG A 213 -6.44 15.57 -13.63
N ILE A 214 -5.48 14.77 -13.19
CA ILE A 214 -5.19 14.51 -11.77
C ILE A 214 -3.69 14.67 -11.52
N VAL A 215 -3.31 14.98 -10.29
CA VAL A 215 -1.91 15.08 -9.87
C VAL A 215 -1.28 13.68 -9.81
N HIS A 216 0.03 13.56 -10.08
CA HIS A 216 0.78 12.33 -9.84
C HIS A 216 0.70 11.92 -8.37
N GLY A 217 0.32 10.68 -8.07
CA GLY A 217 0.26 10.19 -6.69
C GLY A 217 1.58 10.36 -5.95
N THR A 218 2.71 10.05 -6.60
CA THR A 218 4.05 10.20 -6.02
C THR A 218 4.43 11.66 -5.74
N LEU A 219 3.94 12.62 -6.53
CA LEU A 219 4.13 14.05 -6.24
C LEU A 219 3.39 14.43 -4.94
N VAL A 220 2.16 13.96 -4.77
CA VAL A 220 1.40 14.17 -3.53
C VAL A 220 2.09 13.47 -2.35
N GLY A 221 2.57 12.24 -2.53
CA GLY A 221 3.36 11.53 -1.52
C GLY A 221 4.65 12.26 -1.12
N GLY A 222 5.22 13.09 -2.01
CA GLY A 222 6.36 13.96 -1.69
C GLY A 222 6.08 14.96 -0.55
N LEU A 223 4.82 15.29 -0.27
CA LEU A 223 4.44 16.12 0.88
C LEU A 223 4.79 15.46 2.21
N ILE A 224 4.73 14.13 2.29
CA ILE A 224 5.13 13.35 3.47
C ILE A 224 6.62 13.57 3.76
N SER A 225 7.46 13.55 2.73
CA SER A 225 8.89 13.84 2.89
C SER A 225 9.12 15.26 3.42
N ALA A 226 8.30 16.23 3.01
CA ALA A 226 8.40 17.60 3.50
C ALA A 226 7.95 17.75 4.96
N ALA A 227 6.91 17.00 5.38
CA ALA A 227 6.49 16.92 6.77
C ALA A 227 7.55 16.24 7.65
N LEU A 228 8.07 15.08 7.22
CA LEU A 228 9.10 14.35 7.96
C LEU A 228 10.36 15.19 8.23
N ALA A 229 10.73 16.05 7.28
CA ALA A 229 11.86 16.97 7.45
C ALA A 229 11.64 18.05 8.54
N ARG A 230 10.47 18.11 9.19
CA ARG A 230 10.18 19.06 10.29
C ARG A 230 10.19 18.43 11.68
N PHE A 231 10.39 17.12 11.78
CA PHE A 231 10.75 16.54 13.08
C PHE A 231 12.11 17.10 13.53
N PRO A 232 12.34 17.24 14.86
CA PRO A 232 13.60 17.73 15.39
C PRO A 232 14.74 16.76 15.03
N GLY A 233 15.87 17.31 14.57
CA GLY A 233 17.01 16.51 14.15
C GLY A 233 17.03 16.15 12.66
N VAL A 234 17.95 15.28 12.29
CA VAL A 234 18.17 14.83 10.91
C VAL A 234 17.37 13.56 10.67
N THR A 235 16.27 13.69 9.91
CA THR A 235 15.42 12.56 9.54
C THR A 235 15.96 11.82 8.31
N ILE A 236 16.14 10.50 8.44
CA ILE A 236 16.60 9.58 7.40
C ILE A 236 15.48 8.58 7.10
N TYR A 237 15.04 8.54 5.85
CA TYR A 237 14.05 7.57 5.39
C TYR A 237 14.64 6.16 5.31
N ILE A 238 14.03 5.18 5.99
CA ILE A 238 14.37 3.76 5.81
C ILE A 238 13.39 3.11 4.83
N SER A 239 12.08 3.26 5.08
CA SER A 239 11.03 2.68 4.25
C SER A 239 9.77 3.53 4.29
N GLN A 240 8.97 3.42 3.23
CA GLN A 240 7.69 4.08 3.07
C GLN A 240 6.75 3.18 2.28
N ASP A 241 5.57 2.93 2.84
CA ASP A 241 4.45 2.25 2.19
C ASP A 241 3.31 3.24 2.00
N LEU A 242 2.65 3.23 0.84
CA LEU A 242 1.56 4.14 0.49
C LEU A 242 0.42 3.42 -0.22
N SER A 243 -0.80 3.75 0.16
CA SER A 243 -2.04 3.41 -0.53
C SER A 243 -2.70 4.68 -1.06
N PHE A 244 -2.97 4.72 -2.36
CA PHE A 244 -3.63 5.87 -3.01
C PHE A 244 -5.14 5.67 -3.04
N LEU A 245 -5.85 6.28 -2.10
CA LEU A 245 -7.29 6.08 -1.92
C LEU A 245 -8.13 6.89 -2.92
N LYS A 246 -7.71 8.12 -3.22
CA LYS A 246 -8.45 9.05 -4.08
C LYS A 246 -7.48 9.87 -4.94
N PRO A 247 -7.89 10.27 -6.15
CA PRO A 247 -7.11 11.19 -6.96
C PRO A 247 -7.12 12.59 -6.34
N ALA A 248 -6.02 13.33 -6.52
CA ALA A 248 -5.94 14.75 -6.18
C ALA A 248 -6.12 15.62 -7.43
N ASP A 249 -6.86 16.71 -7.27
CA ASP A 249 -6.98 17.79 -8.24
C ASP A 249 -5.71 18.63 -8.34
N ILE A 250 -5.57 19.35 -9.45
CA ILE A 250 -4.58 20.42 -9.59
C ILE A 250 -5.14 21.68 -8.91
N ASP A 251 -4.25 22.47 -8.32
CA ASP A 251 -4.55 23.72 -7.61
C ASP A 251 -5.39 23.55 -6.32
N VAL A 252 -5.40 22.36 -5.72
CA VAL A 252 -5.99 22.12 -4.39
C VAL A 252 -4.93 22.07 -3.29
N ARG A 253 -5.35 22.47 -2.09
CA ARG A 253 -4.53 22.38 -0.89
C ARG A 253 -4.61 20.97 -0.30
N LEU A 254 -3.43 20.39 -0.04
CA LEU A 254 -3.31 19.06 0.54
C LEU A 254 -2.43 19.15 1.79
N THR A 255 -2.70 18.28 2.76
CA THR A 255 -2.02 18.27 4.06
C THR A 255 -1.44 16.89 4.31
N ALA A 256 -0.12 16.76 4.34
CA ALA A 256 0.53 15.57 4.84
C ALA A 256 0.56 15.60 6.37
N VAL A 257 0.22 14.48 7.01
CA VAL A 257 0.19 14.28 8.44
C VAL A 257 1.09 13.11 8.79
N CYS A 258 2.15 13.38 9.53
CA CYS A 258 3.09 12.39 10.02
C CYS A 258 3.00 12.31 11.54
N GLU A 259 2.73 11.14 12.10
CA GLU A 259 2.65 10.94 13.55
C GLU A 259 3.50 9.75 13.97
N VAL A 260 4.30 9.92 15.03
CA VAL A 260 5.13 8.88 15.61
C VAL A 260 4.27 7.95 16.43
N VAL A 261 4.19 6.70 16.02
CA VAL A 261 3.31 5.70 16.64
C VAL A 261 4.07 4.67 17.45
N GLU A 262 5.37 4.49 17.17
CA GLU A 262 6.21 3.55 17.90
C GLU A 262 7.68 4.00 17.90
N ASP A 263 8.34 3.87 19.07
CA ASP A 263 9.80 3.94 19.20
C ASP A 263 10.37 2.53 19.12
N LEU A 264 11.13 2.26 18.06
CA LEU A 264 11.77 0.97 17.79
C LEU A 264 13.18 0.88 18.39
N GLY A 265 13.61 1.91 19.12
CA GLY A 265 14.92 2.06 19.73
C GLY A 265 16.02 2.43 18.73
N ARG A 266 17.18 2.86 19.25
CA ARG A 266 18.33 3.30 18.44
C ARG A 266 17.96 4.40 17.43
N ASN A 267 17.20 5.40 17.88
CA ASN A 267 16.72 6.53 17.09
C ASN A 267 15.81 6.13 15.92
N LYS A 268 15.27 4.90 15.94
CA LYS A 268 14.38 4.40 14.90
C LYS A 268 12.93 4.52 15.34
N TYR A 269 12.09 5.06 14.46
CA TYR A 269 10.68 5.31 14.74
C TYR A 269 9.80 4.73 13.64
N GLN A 270 8.60 4.31 14.02
CA GLN A 270 7.52 4.03 13.08
C GLN A 270 6.50 5.18 13.11
N LEU A 271 6.04 5.59 11.94
CA LEU A 271 5.09 6.68 11.76
C LEU A 271 3.92 6.28 10.88
N THR A 272 2.74 6.84 11.14
CA THR A 272 1.72 7.03 10.11
C THR A 272 2.07 8.22 9.25
N THR A 273 1.67 8.16 7.98
CA THR A 273 2.03 9.16 6.96
C THR A 273 0.87 9.32 5.98
N ASP A 274 -0.17 10.02 6.43
CA ASP A 274 -1.40 10.21 5.66
C ASP A 274 -1.33 11.54 4.88
N VAL A 275 -2.07 11.64 3.78
CA VAL A 275 -2.31 12.92 3.09
C VAL A 275 -3.81 13.15 3.00
N LEU A 276 -4.25 14.32 3.49
CA LEU A 276 -5.64 14.75 3.56
C LEU A 276 -5.94 15.78 2.46
N ASN A 277 -7.20 15.80 2.00
CA ASN A 277 -7.74 16.88 1.17
C ASN A 277 -8.28 18.05 2.02
N GLU A 278 -8.84 19.07 1.36
CA GLU A 278 -9.41 20.26 2.00
C GLU A 278 -10.60 19.97 2.94
N ASP A 279 -11.29 18.84 2.72
CA ASP A 279 -12.39 18.38 3.57
C ASP A 279 -11.89 17.56 4.79
N GLY A 280 -10.57 17.38 4.92
CA GLY A 280 -9.96 16.55 5.96
C GLY A 280 -10.10 15.04 5.70
N GLU A 281 -10.52 14.63 4.51
CA GLU A 281 -10.60 13.21 4.16
C GLU A 281 -9.25 12.69 3.65
N PRO A 282 -8.83 11.46 4.04
CA PRO A 282 -7.62 10.87 3.51
C PRO A 282 -7.75 10.57 2.02
N ILE A 283 -6.71 10.95 1.27
CA ILE A 283 -6.51 10.66 -0.15
C ILE A 283 -5.30 9.73 -0.37
N ILE A 284 -4.34 9.77 0.54
CA ILE A 284 -3.24 8.81 0.66
C ILE A 284 -3.18 8.37 2.11
N GLU A 285 -2.94 7.09 2.32
CA GLU A 285 -2.65 6.53 3.63
C GLU A 285 -1.32 5.80 3.55
N GLY A 286 -0.54 5.88 4.62
CA GLY A 286 0.81 5.35 4.57
C GLY A 286 1.44 5.11 5.91
N GLN A 287 2.57 4.42 5.87
CA GLN A 287 3.45 4.21 7.01
C GLN A 287 4.90 4.36 6.61
N ALA A 288 5.70 4.88 7.54
CA ALA A 288 7.13 5.04 7.38
C ALA A 288 7.89 4.44 8.53
N ALA A 289 9.08 3.91 8.23
CA ALA A 289 10.13 3.75 9.22
C ALA A 289 11.25 4.76 8.93
N VAL A 290 11.67 5.49 9.96
CA VAL A 290 12.69 6.53 9.86
C VAL A 290 13.74 6.38 10.96
N LEU A 291 14.92 6.94 10.73
CA LEU A 291 15.87 7.27 11.80
C LEU A 291 15.86 8.77 12.00
N ILE A 292 15.94 9.24 13.24
CA ILE A 292 16.03 10.67 13.56
C ILE A 292 17.22 10.87 14.47
N ASP A 293 18.32 11.35 13.90
CA ASP A 293 19.56 11.62 14.61
C ASP A 293 19.63 13.07 15.08
N GLU A 294 20.42 13.35 16.13
CA GLU A 294 20.66 14.72 16.59
C GLU A 294 21.30 15.57 15.49
N THR A 295 20.88 16.84 15.36
CA THR A 295 21.53 17.77 14.44
C THR A 295 22.98 17.98 14.86
N PRO A 296 23.96 17.80 13.96
CA PRO A 296 25.36 18.13 14.25
C PRO A 296 25.49 19.61 14.62
N GLU A 297 26.20 19.92 15.71
CA GLU A 297 26.56 21.31 16.06
C GLU A 297 27.35 21.95 14.92
N THR A 298 26.67 22.70 14.06
CA THR A 298 27.31 23.44 12.96
C THR A 298 27.03 24.92 13.15
N GLY A 299 28.12 25.69 13.29
CA GLY A 299 28.06 27.15 13.46
C GLY A 299 27.28 27.82 12.33
N GLN A 300 26.59 28.92 12.65
CA GLN A 300 25.69 29.71 11.79
C GLN A 300 26.05 29.66 10.30
N VAL A 301 25.28 28.90 9.51
CA VAL A 301 25.36 28.93 8.05
C VAL A 301 24.37 30.00 7.56
N THR A 302 24.89 30.99 6.82
CA THR A 302 24.04 31.99 6.14
C THR A 302 23.51 31.35 4.86
N VAL A 303 22.19 31.27 4.70
CA VAL A 303 21.55 30.63 3.54
C VAL A 303 20.94 31.71 2.63
N GLU A 304 21.26 31.66 1.33
CA GLU A 304 20.69 32.54 0.30
C GLU A 304 19.39 31.97 -0.25
N ALA A 305 18.30 32.75 -0.27
CA ALA A 305 16.99 32.31 -0.74
C ALA A 305 16.98 31.87 -2.23
N LEU A 306 16.29 30.76 -2.54
CA LEU A 306 16.03 30.32 -3.91
C LEU A 306 15.08 31.31 -4.58
N ALA A 307 15.53 31.95 -5.66
CA ALA A 307 14.72 32.83 -6.46
C ALA A 307 13.53 32.06 -7.06
N SER A 308 12.33 32.59 -6.85
CA SER A 308 11.12 32.18 -7.54
C SER A 308 11.24 32.53 -9.03
N GLY A 309 11.62 31.54 -9.85
CA GLY A 309 11.64 31.60 -11.31
C GLY A 309 10.59 30.67 -11.91
#